data_AF-A0A4S8M7Z9-F1
#
_entry.id   AF-A0A4S8M7Z9-F1
#
_cell.length_a   1.000
_cell.length_b   1.000
_cell.length_c   1.000
_cell.angle_alpha   90.00
_cell.angle_beta   90.00
_cell.angle_gamma   90.00
#
_symmetry.space_group_name_H-M   'P 1'
#
loop_
_entity.id
_entity.type
_entity.pdbx_description
1 polymer ?
#
loop_
_entity_poly.entity_id
_entity_poly.type
_entity_poly.pdbx_seq_one_letter_code
_entity_poly.pdbx_strand_id
1 'polypeptide(L)'
;MAVAPKPNDWGGPALPSENTEQSSNQPNNSWIFHPNLIRKKLVVTAHGGGYLNKKLVVHPIQQEDGRTEIVWDHYNKQHIISPQWVYPRHPNHARDNGLLVVIAGEHTGKYVRRFNHAVSGSLFVEVVDHSEGKMDQLTGEELCVTAQEVCIAFESSGDRELNRNVMKQKRDRYYKTHRR
;
A
#
# COMPACT_ATOMS: atom_id res chain seq x y z
N MET A 1 -81.10 16.85 -11.84
CA MET A 1 -80.77 18.25 -12.19
C MET A 1 -79.37 18.56 -11.67
N ALA A 2 -78.58 19.28 -12.48
CA ALA A 2 -77.31 19.99 -12.19
C ALA A 2 -76.10 19.13 -11.75
N VAL A 3 -75.09 18.88 -12.59
CA VAL A 3 -73.97 19.74 -13.08
C VAL A 3 -72.76 19.73 -12.13
N ALA A 4 -71.60 19.37 -12.71
CA ALA A 4 -70.27 19.25 -12.10
C ALA A 4 -69.74 20.58 -11.52
N PRO A 5 -68.64 20.52 -10.73
CA PRO A 5 -67.36 20.89 -11.34
C PRO A 5 -66.14 20.05 -10.89
N LYS A 6 -65.15 19.94 -11.78
CA LYS A 6 -63.70 19.85 -11.50
C LYS A 6 -63.10 21.24 -11.82
N PRO A 7 -61.80 21.51 -11.60
CA PRO A 7 -60.82 21.09 -10.59
C PRO A 7 -60.26 22.33 -9.84
N ASN A 8 -59.32 22.19 -8.92
CA ASN A 8 -58.34 23.27 -8.71
C ASN A 8 -56.98 22.71 -8.30
N ASP A 9 -56.02 23.10 -9.12
CA ASP A 9 -54.58 22.98 -8.98
C ASP A 9 -54.10 23.55 -7.65
N TRP A 10 -53.34 22.74 -6.91
CA TRP A 10 -52.27 23.24 -6.06
C TRP A 10 -51.04 22.40 -6.34
N GLY A 11 -50.18 22.94 -7.22
CA GLY A 11 -48.82 22.45 -7.42
C GLY A 11 -48.05 22.53 -6.12
N GLY A 12 -47.86 21.38 -5.48
CA GLY A 12 -46.80 21.19 -4.49
C GLY A 12 -45.47 20.97 -5.23
N PRO A 13 -44.35 21.52 -4.74
CA PRO A 13 -43.06 21.31 -5.38
C PRO A 13 -42.72 19.81 -5.35
N ALA A 14 -42.35 19.29 -6.52
CA ALA A 14 -41.83 17.95 -6.65
C ALA A 14 -40.65 17.78 -5.69
N LEU A 15 -40.75 16.79 -4.80
CA LEU A 15 -39.63 16.32 -4.00
C LEU A 15 -38.47 15.99 -4.94
N PRO A 16 -37.26 16.51 -4.73
CA PRO A 16 -36.13 16.10 -5.52
C PRO A 16 -35.90 14.61 -5.26
N SER A 17 -35.95 13.83 -6.33
CA SER A 17 -35.50 12.45 -6.35
C SER A 17 -34.06 12.45 -5.85
N GLU A 18 -33.83 12.01 -4.62
CA GLU A 18 -32.51 11.66 -4.14
C GLU A 18 -32.03 10.46 -4.97
N ASN A 19 -31.46 10.75 -6.15
CA ASN A 19 -30.41 9.93 -6.72
C ASN A 19 -29.28 9.96 -5.69
N THR A 20 -29.41 9.08 -4.70
CA THR A 20 -28.30 8.67 -3.87
C THR A 20 -27.34 7.98 -4.83
N GLU A 21 -26.43 8.77 -5.38
CA GLU A 21 -25.17 8.27 -5.88
C GLU A 21 -24.61 7.42 -4.75
N GLN A 22 -24.78 6.10 -4.89
CA GLN A 22 -23.98 5.14 -4.19
C GLN A 22 -22.56 5.42 -4.66
N SER A 23 -21.90 6.35 -3.98
CA SER A 23 -20.46 6.53 -4.03
C SER A 23 -19.90 5.20 -3.52
N SER A 24 -19.69 4.28 -4.44
CA SER A 24 -18.97 3.06 -4.23
C SER A 24 -17.58 3.47 -3.80
N ASN A 25 -17.37 3.60 -2.49
CA ASN A 25 -16.05 3.57 -1.85
C ASN A 25 -15.46 2.16 -2.04
N GLN A 26 -15.36 1.72 -3.30
CA GLN A 26 -14.48 0.63 -3.64
C GLN A 26 -13.07 1.19 -3.49
N PRO A 27 -12.22 0.58 -2.65
CA PRO A 27 -10.82 0.94 -2.60
C PRO A 27 -10.28 0.79 -4.01
N ASN A 28 -9.72 1.86 -4.55
CA ASN A 28 -9.05 1.81 -5.83
C ASN A 28 -7.75 1.00 -5.63
N ASN A 29 -7.84 -0.33 -5.75
CA ASN A 29 -6.70 -1.24 -5.61
C ASN A 29 -5.78 -1.23 -6.83
N SER A 30 -5.82 -0.17 -7.64
CA SER A 30 -4.88 0.02 -8.76
C SER A 30 -3.42 0.01 -8.31
N TRP A 31 -3.14 0.40 -7.06
CA TRP A 31 -1.77 0.50 -6.55
C TRP A 31 -1.00 -0.82 -6.70
N ILE A 32 -1.58 -1.97 -6.33
CA ILE A 32 -0.87 -3.26 -6.30
C ILE A 32 -0.62 -3.83 -7.70
N PHE A 33 -1.37 -3.36 -8.69
CA PHE A 33 -1.23 -3.76 -10.09
C PHE A 33 -0.24 -2.90 -10.87
N HIS A 34 0.43 -1.97 -10.21
CA HIS A 34 1.49 -1.20 -10.85
C HIS A 34 2.58 -2.14 -11.39
N PRO A 35 3.03 -2.00 -12.66
CA PRO A 35 3.99 -2.93 -13.27
C PRO A 35 5.29 -3.12 -12.47
N ASN A 36 5.77 -2.04 -11.84
CA ASN A 36 6.97 -2.09 -11.00
C ASN A 36 6.79 -2.84 -9.65
N LEU A 37 5.58 -3.29 -9.31
CA LEU A 37 5.31 -4.09 -8.11
C LEU A 37 5.21 -5.59 -8.38
N ILE A 38 5.20 -6.00 -9.66
CA ILE A 38 5.14 -7.41 -10.06
C ILE A 38 6.26 -8.20 -9.38
N ARG A 39 5.90 -9.37 -8.82
CA ARG A 39 6.75 -10.30 -8.06
C ARG A 39 7.31 -9.77 -6.74
N LYS A 40 7.01 -8.53 -6.33
CA LYS A 40 7.43 -8.04 -5.02
C LYS A 40 6.55 -8.65 -3.93
N LYS A 41 7.17 -9.19 -2.88
CA LYS A 41 6.48 -9.75 -1.72
C LYS A 41 6.06 -8.61 -0.79
N LEU A 42 4.77 -8.30 -0.77
CA LEU A 42 4.15 -7.20 -0.05
C LEU A 42 3.42 -7.71 1.18
N VAL A 43 3.59 -7.04 2.31
CA VAL A 43 2.79 -7.29 3.50
C VAL A 43 1.50 -6.48 3.42
N VAL A 44 0.37 -7.15 3.48
CA VAL A 44 -0.96 -6.54 3.36
C VAL A 44 -1.85 -6.94 4.52
N THR A 45 -2.89 -6.17 4.76
CA THR A 45 -4.01 -6.55 5.64
C THR A 45 -5.19 -6.92 4.76
N ALA A 46 -5.71 -8.14 4.95
CA ALA A 46 -6.87 -8.62 4.22
C ALA A 46 -8.18 -8.20 4.92
N HIS A 47 -9.14 -7.68 4.18
CA HIS A 47 -10.43 -7.18 4.71
C HIS A 47 -11.66 -7.90 4.17
N GLY A 48 -11.49 -9.08 3.57
CA GLY A 48 -12.62 -9.88 3.08
C GLY A 48 -12.29 -11.36 2.94
N GLY A 49 -13.32 -12.13 2.56
CA GLY A 49 -13.27 -13.59 2.53
C GLY A 49 -13.00 -14.21 3.91
N GLY A 50 -12.39 -15.40 3.94
CA GLY A 50 -11.96 -16.10 5.17
C GLY A 50 -10.72 -15.51 5.86
N TYR A 51 -10.32 -14.29 5.47
CA TYR A 51 -9.05 -13.66 5.85
C TYR A 51 -9.21 -12.32 6.56
N LEU A 52 -10.42 -12.00 7.04
CA LEU A 52 -10.71 -10.72 7.69
C LEU A 52 -9.68 -10.35 8.77
N ASN A 53 -9.10 -9.17 8.63
CA ASN A 53 -8.05 -8.57 9.47
C ASN A 53 -6.76 -9.39 9.60
N LYS A 54 -6.52 -10.35 8.70
CA LYS A 54 -5.28 -11.14 8.70
C LYS A 54 -4.17 -10.40 7.95
N LYS A 55 -2.96 -10.50 8.48
CA LYS A 55 -1.74 -10.11 7.77
C LYS A 55 -1.39 -11.20 6.77
N LEU A 56 -1.31 -10.85 5.49
CA LEU A 56 -0.87 -11.75 4.42
C LEU A 56 0.42 -11.22 3.79
N VAL A 57 1.19 -12.13 3.20
CA VAL A 57 2.30 -11.80 2.31
C VAL A 57 1.85 -12.15 0.91
N VAL A 58 1.60 -11.15 0.08
CA VAL A 58 1.11 -11.33 -1.28
C VAL A 58 2.14 -10.86 -2.28
N HIS A 59 2.05 -11.33 -3.51
CA HIS A 59 2.82 -10.78 -4.61
C HIS A 59 1.95 -10.75 -5.88
N PRO A 60 1.94 -9.65 -6.63
CA PRO A 60 1.21 -9.60 -7.88
C PRO A 60 2.01 -10.34 -8.97
N ILE A 61 1.33 -11.11 -9.79
CA ILE A 61 1.90 -11.84 -10.94
C ILE A 61 1.19 -11.44 -12.22
N GLN A 62 1.91 -11.47 -13.33
CA GLN A 62 1.31 -11.32 -14.65
C GLN A 62 1.12 -12.70 -15.28
N GLN A 63 -0.12 -13.00 -15.67
CA GLN A 63 -0.51 -14.20 -16.38
C GLN A 63 -0.08 -14.10 -17.87
N GLU A 64 -0.05 -15.25 -18.55
CA GLU A 64 0.30 -15.31 -19.99
C GLU A 64 -0.66 -14.50 -20.87
N ASP A 65 -1.92 -14.37 -20.44
CA ASP A 65 -2.95 -13.56 -21.11
C ASP A 65 -2.84 -12.04 -20.82
N GLY A 66 -1.79 -11.63 -20.09
CA GLY A 66 -1.50 -10.24 -19.75
C GLY A 66 -2.23 -9.73 -18.50
N ARG A 67 -3.19 -10.48 -17.92
CA ARG A 67 -3.89 -10.08 -16.70
C ARG A 67 -2.96 -10.15 -15.50
N THR A 68 -3.16 -9.25 -14.52
CA THR A 68 -2.44 -9.29 -13.25
C THR A 68 -3.33 -9.86 -12.15
N GLU A 69 -2.77 -10.79 -11.38
CA GLU A 69 -3.44 -11.42 -10.24
C GLU A 69 -2.62 -11.24 -8.97
N ILE A 70 -3.27 -11.25 -7.81
CA ILE A 70 -2.61 -11.17 -6.51
C ILE A 70 -2.54 -12.57 -5.93
N VAL A 71 -1.32 -13.07 -5.69
CA VAL A 71 -1.10 -14.41 -5.16
C VAL A 71 -0.63 -14.34 -3.71
N TRP A 72 -1.23 -15.18 -2.88
CA TRP A 72 -0.75 -15.49 -1.55
C TRP A 72 -0.23 -16.93 -1.52
N ASP A 73 1.06 -17.10 -1.20
CA ASP A 73 1.64 -18.44 -0.97
C ASP A 73 1.43 -18.86 0.48
N HIS A 74 0.83 -20.02 0.68
CA HIS A 74 0.60 -20.59 2.01
C HIS A 74 0.66 -22.11 1.97
N TYR A 75 1.49 -22.71 2.83
CA TYR A 75 1.72 -24.16 2.86
C TYR A 75 1.99 -24.78 1.47
N ASN A 76 2.86 -24.14 0.69
CA ASN A 76 3.22 -24.54 -0.69
C ASN A 76 2.04 -24.55 -1.68
N LYS A 77 0.94 -23.86 -1.35
CA LYS A 77 -0.20 -23.64 -2.25
C LYS A 77 -0.31 -22.17 -2.57
N GLN A 78 -0.69 -21.89 -3.81
CA GLN A 78 -0.99 -20.55 -4.29
C GLN A 78 -2.49 -20.30 -4.16
N HIS A 79 -2.84 -19.16 -3.58
CA HIS A 79 -4.21 -18.70 -3.45
C HIS A 79 -4.34 -17.36 -4.17
N ILE A 80 -5.29 -17.27 -5.09
CA ILE A 80 -5.62 -15.99 -5.73
C ILE A 80 -6.47 -15.19 -4.74
N ILE A 81 -6.01 -13.97 -4.44
CA ILE A 81 -6.68 -13.05 -3.54
C ILE A 81 -7.38 -11.97 -4.34
N SER A 82 -8.62 -11.71 -3.96
CA SER A 82 -9.39 -10.64 -4.57
C SER A 82 -8.79 -9.26 -4.25
N PRO A 83 -8.57 -8.38 -5.24
CA PRO A 83 -7.97 -7.07 -5.02
C PRO A 83 -8.73 -6.21 -4.02
N GLN A 84 -10.06 -6.24 -4.02
CA GLN A 84 -10.89 -5.50 -3.05
C GLN A 84 -10.63 -5.86 -1.58
N TRP A 85 -9.95 -6.98 -1.31
CA TRP A 85 -9.62 -7.39 0.05
C TRP A 85 -8.23 -6.91 0.48
N VAL A 86 -7.41 -6.39 -0.42
CA VAL A 86 -5.97 -6.19 -0.18
C VAL A 86 -5.65 -4.74 0.11
N TYR A 87 -5.28 -4.46 1.36
CA TYR A 87 -4.88 -3.13 1.79
C TYR A 87 -3.40 -3.11 2.16
N PRO A 88 -2.62 -2.12 1.68
CA PRO A 88 -1.20 -2.04 1.97
C PRO A 88 -0.99 -1.90 3.48
N ARG A 89 -0.02 -2.64 4.02
CA ARG A 89 0.41 -2.43 5.41
C ARG A 89 1.48 -1.35 5.43
N HIS A 90 1.06 -0.12 5.69
CA HIS A 90 1.97 1.00 5.89
C HIS A 90 2.83 0.82 7.16
N PRO A 91 4.10 1.27 7.15
CA PRO A 91 4.94 1.23 8.33
C PRO A 91 4.48 2.24 9.39
N ASN A 92 4.72 1.91 10.65
CA ASN A 92 4.78 2.91 11.70
C ASN A 92 6.05 3.74 11.50
N HIS A 93 5.85 5.02 11.16
CA HIS A 93 6.92 5.91 10.72
C HIS A 93 8.05 6.13 11.75
N ALA A 94 7.82 5.84 13.03
CA ALA A 94 8.81 5.97 14.11
C ALA A 94 9.44 4.62 14.51
N ARG A 95 8.72 3.50 14.33
CA ARG A 95 9.11 2.20 14.91
C ARG A 95 9.63 1.19 13.89
N ASP A 96 9.08 1.16 12.69
CA ASP A 96 9.41 0.14 11.71
C ASP A 96 10.70 0.48 10.94
N ASN A 97 11.69 -0.42 10.99
CA ASN A 97 12.99 -0.30 10.30
C ASN A 97 13.22 -1.41 9.25
N GLY A 98 12.20 -2.21 8.97
CA GLY A 98 12.28 -3.30 7.99
C GLY A 98 12.40 -2.78 6.55
N LEU A 99 12.51 -3.72 5.61
CA LEU A 99 12.46 -3.40 4.18
C LEU A 99 11.10 -2.82 3.81
N LEU A 100 11.11 -1.73 3.05
CA LEU A 100 9.93 -1.09 2.50
C LEU A 100 9.99 -1.10 0.98
N VAL A 101 8.84 -0.93 0.35
CA VAL A 101 8.72 -0.68 -1.08
C VAL A 101 7.81 0.52 -1.30
N VAL A 102 8.22 1.40 -2.21
CA VAL A 102 7.39 2.53 -2.64
C VAL A 102 6.26 2.02 -3.53
N ILE A 103 5.02 2.39 -3.21
CA ILE A 103 3.79 1.91 -3.88
C ILE A 103 3.00 3.03 -4.56
N ALA A 104 3.43 4.28 -4.43
CA ALA A 104 2.83 5.44 -5.06
C ALA A 104 3.89 6.47 -5.46
N GLY A 105 3.59 7.29 -6.47
CA GLY A 105 4.48 8.33 -6.98
C GLY A 105 5.55 7.83 -7.95
N GLU A 106 6.49 8.72 -8.28
CA GLU A 106 7.53 8.50 -9.30
C GLU A 106 8.47 7.32 -8.97
N HIS A 107 8.67 7.05 -7.68
CA HIS A 107 9.61 6.03 -7.22
C HIS A 107 8.97 4.64 -7.02
N THR A 108 7.74 4.44 -7.49
CA THR A 108 6.99 3.18 -7.32
C THR A 108 7.81 1.97 -7.77
N GLY A 109 7.91 0.98 -6.88
CA GLY A 109 8.66 -0.26 -7.06
C GLY A 109 10.07 -0.25 -6.48
N LYS A 110 10.62 0.90 -6.09
CA LYS A 110 11.94 0.94 -5.43
C LYS A 110 11.85 0.30 -4.05
N TYR A 111 12.81 -0.57 -3.73
CA TYR A 111 13.04 -1.03 -2.37
C TYR A 111 13.80 0.04 -1.61
N VAL A 112 13.39 0.31 -0.38
CA VAL A 112 13.97 1.38 0.43
C VAL A 112 14.12 0.96 1.89
N ARG A 113 15.12 1.55 2.57
CA ARG A 113 15.29 1.43 4.02
C ARG A 113 15.36 2.79 4.68
N ARG A 114 14.65 2.92 5.80
CA ARG A 114 14.59 4.15 6.59
C ARG A 114 15.91 4.40 7.33
N PHE A 115 16.44 5.61 7.22
CA PHE A 115 17.48 6.11 8.12
C PHE A 115 16.97 7.20 9.06
N ASN A 116 15.92 7.94 8.73
CA ASN A 116 15.33 8.87 9.68
C ASN A 116 13.82 9.08 9.42
N HIS A 117 13.15 9.78 10.32
CA HIS A 117 11.79 10.27 10.15
C HIS A 117 11.64 11.68 10.71
N ALA A 118 10.65 12.40 10.22
CA ALA A 118 10.21 13.68 10.77
C ALA A 118 8.98 13.49 11.67
N VAL A 119 8.75 14.43 12.59
CA VAL A 119 7.54 14.47 13.44
C VAL A 119 6.26 14.63 12.59
N SER A 120 6.38 15.23 11.40
CA SER A 120 5.30 15.31 10.41
C SER A 120 4.84 13.95 9.86
N GLY A 121 5.58 12.87 10.13
CA GLY A 121 5.32 11.53 9.60
C GLY A 121 6.06 11.21 8.29
N SER A 122 6.86 12.15 7.77
CA SER A 122 7.75 11.91 6.64
C SER A 122 8.88 10.94 7.00
N LEU A 123 9.27 10.12 6.05
CA LEU A 123 10.33 9.13 6.12
C LEU A 123 11.48 9.57 5.23
N PHE A 124 12.68 9.59 5.80
CA PHE A 124 13.92 9.72 5.05
C PHE A 124 14.49 8.33 4.83
N VAL A 125 14.52 7.92 3.56
CA VAL A 125 14.85 6.55 3.16
C VAL A 125 15.95 6.57 2.12
N GLU A 126 16.73 5.50 2.07
CA GLU A 126 17.68 5.25 0.99
C GLU A 126 17.17 4.10 0.13
N VAL A 127 17.28 4.25 -1.19
CA VAL A 127 17.01 3.19 -2.14
C VAL A 127 18.09 2.13 -2.02
N VAL A 128 17.66 0.88 -1.99
CA VAL A 128 18.54 -0.28 -1.88
C VAL A 128 18.34 -1.24 -3.05
N ASP A 129 19.43 -1.86 -3.50
CA ASP A 129 19.34 -3.06 -4.32
C ASP A 129 19.15 -4.26 -3.39
N HIS A 130 17.93 -4.78 -3.38
CA HIS A 130 17.52 -5.87 -2.52
C HIS A 130 17.47 -7.20 -3.29
N SER A 131 18.11 -8.22 -2.72
CA SER A 131 18.07 -9.60 -3.22
C SER A 131 17.93 -10.56 -2.04
N GLU A 132 17.00 -11.52 -2.15
CA GLU A 132 16.75 -12.52 -1.12
C GLU A 132 18.04 -13.31 -0.80
N GLY A 133 18.36 -13.48 0.48
CA GLY A 133 19.56 -14.14 0.96
C GLY A 133 20.85 -13.31 0.88
N LYS A 134 20.77 -12.04 0.48
CA LYS A 134 21.92 -11.13 0.40
C LYS A 134 21.73 -9.90 1.27
N MET A 135 22.85 -9.32 1.72
CA MET A 135 22.83 -7.99 2.31
C MET A 135 22.49 -6.97 1.24
N ASP A 136 21.59 -6.04 1.58
CA ASP A 136 21.16 -4.98 0.69
C ASP A 136 22.31 -4.03 0.36
N GLN A 137 22.39 -3.61 -0.90
CA GLN A 137 23.38 -2.64 -1.34
C GLN A 137 22.77 -1.24 -1.35
N LEU A 138 23.42 -0.31 -0.66
CA LEU A 138 23.01 1.10 -0.65
C LEU A 138 23.35 1.73 -2.00
N THR A 139 22.36 2.34 -2.65
CA THR A 139 22.55 2.95 -3.97
C THR A 139 23.07 4.38 -3.90
N GLY A 140 23.00 5.03 -2.73
CA GLY A 140 23.27 6.46 -2.57
C GLY A 140 22.09 7.37 -2.89
N GLU A 141 21.02 6.86 -3.52
CA GLU A 141 19.81 7.62 -3.78
C GLU A 141 18.95 7.76 -2.51
N GLU A 142 18.66 8.99 -2.11
CA GLU A 142 17.85 9.33 -0.94
C GLU A 142 16.49 9.89 -1.36
N LEU A 143 15.44 9.43 -0.69
CA LEU A 143 14.07 9.87 -0.92
C LEU A 143 13.44 10.39 0.37
N CYS A 144 12.54 11.36 0.23
CA CYS A 144 11.60 11.76 1.28
C CYS A 144 10.20 11.31 0.87
N VAL A 145 9.63 10.37 1.61
CA VAL A 145 8.30 9.78 1.33
C VAL A 145 7.46 9.77 2.60
N THR A 146 6.15 9.67 2.48
CA THR A 146 5.23 9.49 3.61
C THR A 146 5.01 8.00 3.89
N ALA A 147 4.47 7.67 5.07
CA ALA A 147 4.13 6.29 5.40
C ALA A 147 3.07 5.70 4.44
N GLN A 148 2.20 6.54 3.87
CA GLN A 148 1.14 6.16 2.94
C GLN A 148 1.69 5.80 1.55
N GLU A 149 2.85 6.34 1.17
CA GLU A 149 3.48 6.07 -0.13
C GLU A 149 4.29 4.77 -0.15
N VAL A 150 4.44 4.11 1.01
CA VAL A 150 5.23 2.89 1.15
C VAL A 150 4.43 1.76 1.77
N CYS A 151 4.77 0.53 1.39
CA CYS A 151 4.27 -0.69 1.99
C CYS A 151 5.44 -1.43 2.65
N ILE A 152 5.18 -2.14 3.75
CA ILE A 152 6.14 -3.09 4.30
C ILE A 152 6.35 -4.21 3.28
N ALA A 153 7.61 -4.45 2.91
CA ALA A 153 7.99 -5.62 2.12
C ALA A 153 8.20 -6.81 3.04
N PHE A 154 7.93 -8.02 2.54
CA PHE A 154 8.30 -9.22 3.28
C PHE A 154 9.82 -9.35 3.31
N GLU A 155 10.34 -9.66 4.48
CA GLU A 155 11.75 -9.88 4.74
C GLU A 155 11.84 -11.11 5.64
N SER A 156 12.60 -12.12 5.19
CA SER A 156 12.82 -13.32 5.98
C SER A 156 13.58 -12.99 7.27
N SER A 157 13.57 -13.89 8.25
CA SER A 157 14.38 -13.71 9.46
C SER A 157 15.88 -13.64 9.14
N GLY A 158 16.35 -14.40 8.15
CA GLY A 158 17.73 -14.37 7.67
C GLY A 158 18.09 -13.03 7.02
N ASP A 159 17.23 -12.51 6.13
CA ASP A 159 17.47 -11.21 5.50
C ASP A 159 17.46 -10.07 6.52
N ARG A 160 16.56 -10.14 7.51
CA ARG A 160 16.51 -9.14 8.59
C ARG A 160 17.79 -9.15 9.41
N GLU A 161 18.35 -10.33 9.66
CA GLU A 161 19.61 -10.49 10.38
C GLU A 161 20.79 -9.89 9.60
N LEU A 162 20.89 -10.22 8.31
CA LEU A 162 21.90 -9.69 7.39
C LEU A 162 21.84 -8.15 7.33
N ASN A 163 20.64 -7.59 7.31
CA ASN A 163 20.41 -6.17 7.09
C ASN A 163 20.26 -5.33 8.36
N ARG A 164 20.32 -5.93 9.55
CA ARG A 164 20.09 -5.24 10.84
C ARG A 164 20.91 -3.94 11.01
N ASN A 165 22.14 -3.94 10.50
CA ASN A 165 23.08 -2.82 10.64
C ASN A 165 23.33 -2.04 9.35
N VAL A 166 22.64 -2.35 8.24
CA VAL A 166 22.95 -1.77 6.92
C VAL A 166 22.85 -0.24 6.93
N MET A 167 21.85 0.31 7.62
CA MET A 167 21.64 1.75 7.73
C MET A 167 22.41 2.43 8.89
N LYS A 168 23.17 1.69 9.70
CA LYS A 168 23.76 2.22 10.95
C LYS A 168 24.64 3.45 10.71
N GLN A 169 25.60 3.34 9.79
CA GLN A 169 26.53 4.44 9.50
C GLN A 169 25.80 5.69 8.99
N LYS A 170 24.75 5.50 8.17
CA LYS A 170 23.95 6.61 7.63
C LYS A 170 23.14 7.31 8.72
N ARG A 171 22.52 6.54 9.61
CA ARG A 171 21.82 7.08 10.80
C ARG A 171 22.76 7.91 11.67
N ASP A 172 23.93 7.36 11.99
CA ASP A 172 24.93 8.02 12.84
C ASP A 172 25.41 9.33 12.20
N ARG A 173 25.65 9.34 10.88
CA ARG A 173 26.01 10.55 10.15
C ARG A 173 24.90 11.59 10.16
N TYR A 174 23.66 11.18 9.88
CA TYR A 174 22.52 12.08 9.85
C TYR A 174 22.34 12.79 11.19
N TYR A 175 22.38 12.05 12.30
CA TYR A 175 22.22 12.63 13.64
C TYR A 175 23.35 13.61 14.00
N LYS A 176 24.60 13.31 13.65
CA LYS A 176 25.73 14.22 13.90
C LYS A 176 25.57 15.56 13.20
N THR A 177 24.97 15.57 12.01
CA THR A 177 24.78 16.79 11.20
C THR A 177 23.56 17.60 11.64
N HIS A 178 22.47 16.95 12.09
CA HIS A 178 21.17 17.61 12.26
C HIS A 178 20.66 17.70 13.71
N ARG A 179 21.35 17.12 14.70
CA ARG A 179 21.00 17.26 16.13
C ARG A 179 21.97 18.16 16.90
N ARG A 180 22.49 19.22 16.26
CA ARG A 180 23.18 20.30 16.97
C ARG A 180 22.17 21.30 17.49
#